data_AF-A0A495W303-F1
#
_entry.id   AF-A0A495W303-F1
#
_cell.length_a   1.000
_cell.length_b   1.000
_cell.length_c   1.000
_cell.angle_alpha   90.00
_cell.angle_beta   90.00
_cell.angle_gamma   90.00
#
_symmetry.space_group_name_H-M   'P 1'
#
loop_
_entity.id
_entity.type
_entity.pdbx_description
1 polymer ?
#
loop_
_entity_poly.entity_id
_entity_poly.type
_entity_poly.pdbx_seq_one_letter_code
_entity_poly.pdbx_strand_id
1 'polypeptide(L)'
;MAQRVSRGKVVLFGLLAGGLFGVTHGLQRDSLWAGVVFGALFGAVMAVSMRRVWGSTALRGLNFGERRAVSRAMRQGVPVEDPRLARPLVDQADAVLATPFPLKTLRVMFALPGLLGLVVGVLGFLDEGPAGLVAGVPLLVIALVLLFVVIPFGLRQRERVRRSRDVTRERYQLSEVE
;
A
#
# COMPACT_ATOMS: atom_id res chain seq x y z
N MET A 1 -16.21 -12.98 17.31
CA MET A 1 -15.83 -11.62 17.78
C MET A 1 -14.54 -11.18 17.10
N ALA A 2 -14.61 -10.33 16.08
CA ALA A 2 -13.40 -9.85 15.41
C ALA A 2 -12.72 -8.80 16.30
N GLN A 3 -11.51 -9.10 16.78
CA GLN A 3 -10.67 -8.20 17.57
C GLN A 3 -10.55 -6.86 16.83
N ARG A 4 -11.01 -5.79 17.48
CA ARG A 4 -10.67 -4.42 17.10
C ARG A 4 -9.14 -4.34 17.14
N VAL A 5 -8.48 -4.35 15.99
CA VAL A 5 -7.08 -3.91 15.93
C VAL A 5 -7.13 -2.45 16.34
N SER A 6 -6.71 -2.16 17.57
CA SER A 6 -6.87 -0.82 18.15
C SER A 6 -6.11 0.18 17.28
N ARG A 7 -6.64 1.40 17.18
CA ARG A 7 -6.02 2.53 16.47
C ARG A 7 -4.54 2.70 16.82
N GLY A 8 -4.17 2.37 18.06
CA GLY A 8 -2.80 2.36 18.54
C GLY A 8 -1.93 1.27 17.92
N LYS A 9 -2.43 0.05 17.68
CA LYS A 9 -1.62 -1.05 17.13
C LYS A 9 -1.12 -0.78 15.71
N VAL A 10 -1.96 -0.18 14.85
CA VAL A 10 -1.57 0.12 13.46
C VAL A 10 -0.54 1.24 13.41
N VAL A 11 -0.73 2.30 14.22
CA VAL A 11 0.22 3.40 14.35
C VAL A 11 1.53 2.91 14.98
N LEU A 12 1.45 2.03 15.98
CA LEU A 12 2.59 1.40 16.63
C LEU A 12 3.37 0.51 15.67
N PHE A 13 2.71 -0.30 14.83
CA PHE A 13 3.40 -1.11 13.82
C PHE A 13 4.08 -0.26 12.75
N GLY A 14 3.43 0.83 12.30
CA GLY A 14 4.04 1.78 11.37
C GLY A 14 5.25 2.51 11.96
N LEU A 15 5.15 2.95 13.22
CA LEU A 15 6.24 3.57 13.97
C LEU A 15 7.37 2.59 14.28
N LEU A 16 7.06 1.35 14.64
CA LEU A 16 8.06 0.31 14.90
C LEU A 16 8.79 -0.08 13.62
N ALA A 17 8.08 -0.27 12.50
CA ALA A 17 8.71 -0.58 11.22
C ALA A 17 9.58 0.59 10.72
N GLY A 18 9.07 1.83 10.79
CA GLY A 18 9.84 3.03 10.43
C GLY A 18 11.01 3.30 11.37
N GLY A 19 10.84 3.05 12.66
CA GLY A 19 11.88 3.19 13.68
C GLY A 19 12.98 2.13 13.53
N LEU A 20 12.62 0.86 13.32
CA LEU A 20 13.60 -0.21 13.11
C LEU A 20 14.43 0.08 11.85
N PHE A 21 13.77 0.47 10.75
CA PHE A 21 14.42 0.84 9.50
C PHE A 21 15.32 2.08 9.66
N GLY A 22 14.84 3.10 10.38
CA GLY A 22 15.60 4.32 10.68
C GLY A 22 16.80 4.10 11.59
N VAL A 23 16.69 3.21 12.58
CA VAL A 23 17.79 2.85 13.49
C VAL A 23 18.85 2.02 12.76
N THR A 24 18.45 1.02 11.97
CA THR A 24 19.41 0.21 11.21
C THR A 24 20.21 1.05 10.20
N HIS A 25 19.58 2.05 9.59
CA HIS A 25 20.27 2.94 8.63
C HIS A 25 21.03 4.09 9.31
N GLY A 26 20.51 4.61 10.42
CA GLY A 26 21.11 5.71 11.17
C GLY A 26 22.39 5.31 11.90
N LEU A 27 22.51 4.05 12.33
CA LEU A 27 23.73 3.52 12.93
C LEU A 27 24.90 3.38 11.95
N GLN A 28 24.65 3.45 10.63
CA GLN A 28 25.69 3.28 9.61
C GLN A 28 26.30 4.59 9.10
N ARG A 29 25.68 5.77 9.32
CA ARG A 29 26.11 7.03 8.67
C ARG A 29 25.85 8.33 9.45
N ASP A 30 25.80 8.32 10.78
CA ASP A 30 25.61 9.52 11.63
C ASP A 30 24.39 10.41 11.30
N SER A 31 23.44 9.92 10.51
CA SER A 31 22.28 10.68 10.00
C SER A 31 20.97 9.98 10.33
N LEU A 32 20.82 9.60 11.60
CA LEU A 32 19.60 9.06 12.22
C LEU A 32 18.34 9.87 11.87
N TRP A 33 18.47 11.20 11.77
CA TRP A 33 17.35 12.10 11.51
C TRP A 33 16.68 11.89 10.15
N ALA A 34 17.44 11.61 9.09
CA ALA A 34 16.88 11.43 7.76
C ALA A 34 16.04 10.15 7.67
N GLY A 35 16.51 9.06 8.28
CA GLY A 35 15.79 7.79 8.36
C GLY A 35 14.49 7.90 9.17
N VAL A 36 14.54 8.60 10.32
CA VAL A 36 13.35 8.82 11.16
C VAL A 36 12.31 9.68 10.46
N VAL A 37 12.71 10.77 9.79
CA VAL A 37 11.78 11.66 9.08
C VAL A 37 11.11 10.93 7.91
N PHE A 38 11.87 10.21 7.09
CA PHE A 38 11.32 9.44 5.98
C PHE A 38 10.43 8.28 6.45
N GLY A 39 10.85 7.56 7.49
CA GLY A 39 10.07 6.47 8.09
C GLY A 39 8.74 6.96 8.68
N ALA A 40 8.76 8.10 9.38
CA ALA A 40 7.56 8.72 9.94
C ALA A 40 6.60 9.21 8.85
N LEU A 41 7.12 9.88 7.81
CA LEU A 41 6.31 10.36 6.69
C LEU A 41 5.67 9.18 5.92
N PHE A 42 6.46 8.15 5.62
CA PHE A 42 5.98 6.94 4.95
C PHE A 42 4.93 6.20 5.80
N GLY A 43 5.20 6.02 7.10
CA GLY A 43 4.28 5.40 8.05
C GLY A 43 2.96 6.18 8.15
N ALA A 44 3.00 7.51 8.18
CA ALA A 44 1.81 8.35 8.21
C ALA A 44 0.97 8.22 6.92
N VAL A 45 1.62 8.26 5.75
CA VAL A 45 0.95 8.05 4.45
C VAL A 45 0.29 6.68 4.40
N MET A 46 1.03 5.63 4.77
CA MET A 46 0.50 4.26 4.80
C MET A 46 -0.64 4.10 5.80
N ALA A 47 -0.56 4.72 6.98
CA ALA A 47 -1.62 4.68 7.99
C ALA A 47 -2.89 5.37 7.50
N VAL A 48 -2.79 6.51 6.82
CA VAL A 48 -3.94 7.21 6.23
C VAL A 48 -4.56 6.39 5.09
N SER A 49 -3.75 5.80 4.22
CA SER A 49 -4.22 4.93 3.14
C SER A 49 -4.90 3.67 3.67
N MET A 50 -4.30 2.98 4.64
CA MET A 50 -4.89 1.81 5.29
C MET A 50 -6.17 2.16 6.05
N ARG A 51 -6.22 3.33 6.70
CA ARG A 51 -7.43 3.80 7.40
C ARG A 51 -8.62 3.95 6.46
N ARG A 52 -8.43 4.43 5.23
CA ARG A 52 -9.53 4.57 4.25
C ARG A 52 -10.00 3.21 3.73
N VAL A 53 -9.08 2.27 3.51
CA VAL A 53 -9.42 0.92 3.01
C VAL A 53 -10.07 0.05 4.09
N TRP A 54 -9.58 0.11 5.33
CA TRP A 54 -10.10 -0.68 6.47
C TRP A 54 -11.24 0.02 7.23
N GLY A 55 -11.43 1.32 7.02
CA GLY A 55 -12.50 2.10 7.63
C GLY A 55 -13.86 1.92 6.96
N SER A 56 -13.90 1.29 5.78
CA SER A 56 -15.15 1.01 5.07
C SER A 56 -16.11 0.19 5.93
N THR A 57 -17.30 0.72 6.13
CA THR A 57 -18.39 0.03 6.84
C THR A 57 -19.08 -1.01 5.96
N ALA A 58 -18.75 -1.09 4.67
CA ALA A 58 -19.39 -1.98 3.70
C ALA A 58 -19.32 -3.45 4.10
N LEU A 59 -18.28 -3.85 4.83
CA LEU A 59 -18.09 -5.23 5.29
C LEU A 59 -18.62 -5.50 6.71
N ARG A 60 -19.28 -4.52 7.35
CA ARG A 60 -19.87 -4.71 8.69
C ARG A 60 -21.12 -5.59 8.60
N GLY A 61 -21.30 -6.46 9.58
CA GLY A 61 -22.41 -7.43 9.60
C GLY A 61 -22.14 -8.73 8.84
N LEU A 62 -21.21 -8.74 7.88
CA LEU A 62 -20.84 -9.93 7.12
C LEU A 62 -19.99 -10.92 7.95
N ASN A 63 -20.28 -12.20 7.77
CA ASN A 63 -19.50 -13.30 8.33
C ASN A 63 -18.13 -13.41 7.64
N PHE A 64 -17.22 -14.23 8.18
CA PHE A 64 -15.86 -14.34 7.66
C PHE A 64 -15.81 -14.93 6.23
N GLY A 65 -16.69 -15.89 5.92
CA GLY A 65 -16.79 -16.52 4.60
C GLY A 65 -17.25 -15.53 3.53
N GLU A 66 -18.28 -14.74 3.83
CA GLU A 66 -18.83 -13.70 2.96
C GLU A 66 -17.80 -12.59 2.69
N ARG A 67 -17.09 -12.13 3.72
CA ARG A 67 -15.99 -11.15 3.55
C ARG A 67 -14.90 -11.69 2.63
N ARG A 68 -14.58 -12.99 2.78
CA ARG A 68 -13.59 -13.65 1.93
C ARG A 68 -14.08 -13.80 0.49
N ALA A 69 -15.36 -14.09 0.29
CA ALA A 69 -15.99 -14.16 -1.03
C ALA A 69 -15.94 -12.80 -1.74
N VAL A 70 -16.37 -11.72 -1.06
CA VAL A 70 -16.29 -10.35 -1.59
C VAL A 70 -14.84 -9.97 -1.92
N SER A 71 -13.90 -10.21 -1.00
CA SER A 71 -12.49 -9.89 -1.23
C SER A 71 -11.89 -10.68 -2.40
N ARG A 72 -12.27 -11.96 -2.55
CA ARG A 72 -11.81 -12.80 -3.65
C ARG A 72 -12.37 -12.29 -4.99
N ALA A 73 -13.67 -12.00 -5.05
CA ALA A 73 -14.32 -11.47 -6.24
C ALA A 73 -13.66 -10.16 -6.71
N MET A 74 -13.44 -9.22 -5.79
CA MET A 74 -12.73 -7.96 -6.06
C MET A 74 -11.29 -8.18 -6.58
N ARG A 75 -10.53 -9.10 -5.98
CA ARG A 75 -9.13 -9.40 -6.37
C ARG A 75 -9.03 -10.11 -7.72
N GLN A 76 -10.05 -10.86 -8.10
CA GLN A 76 -10.13 -11.58 -9.36
C GLN A 76 -10.75 -10.72 -10.47
N GLY A 77 -11.49 -9.67 -10.11
CA GLY A 77 -12.19 -8.83 -11.08
C GLY A 77 -13.46 -9.46 -11.63
N VAL A 78 -14.10 -10.31 -10.84
CA VAL A 78 -15.31 -11.07 -11.20
C VAL A 78 -16.49 -10.60 -10.34
N PRO A 79 -17.74 -10.78 -10.81
CA PRO A 79 -18.91 -10.49 -10.00
C PRO A 79 -19.02 -11.48 -8.83
N VAL A 80 -19.73 -11.07 -7.78
CA VAL A 80 -20.15 -12.03 -6.75
C VAL A 80 -21.33 -12.86 -7.25
N GLU A 81 -21.47 -14.08 -6.75
CA GLU A 81 -22.56 -15.00 -7.11
C GLU A 81 -23.80 -14.81 -6.25
N ASP A 82 -23.62 -14.47 -4.97
CA ASP A 82 -24.71 -14.24 -4.02
C ASP A 82 -25.24 -12.79 -4.16
N PRO A 83 -26.52 -12.60 -4.51
CA PRO A 83 -27.13 -11.27 -4.59
C PRO A 83 -27.01 -10.43 -3.31
N ARG A 84 -27.00 -11.08 -2.13
CA ARG A 84 -26.89 -10.38 -0.83
C ARG A 84 -25.55 -9.69 -0.65
N LEU A 85 -24.52 -10.17 -1.34
CA LEU A 85 -23.16 -9.65 -1.29
C LEU A 85 -22.88 -8.58 -2.34
N ALA A 86 -23.80 -8.37 -3.29
CA ALA A 86 -23.63 -7.44 -4.40
C ALA A 86 -23.43 -6.01 -3.91
N ARG A 87 -24.31 -5.52 -3.01
CA ARG A 87 -24.20 -4.17 -2.46
C ARG A 87 -22.94 -3.98 -1.60
N PRO A 88 -22.61 -4.87 -0.63
CA PRO A 88 -21.34 -4.79 0.09
C PRO A 88 -20.10 -4.78 -0.79
N LEU A 89 -20.10 -5.54 -1.89
CA LEU A 89 -19.00 -5.56 -2.84
C LEU A 89 -18.84 -4.20 -3.53
N VAL A 90 -19.94 -3.65 -4.05
CA VAL A 90 -19.95 -2.35 -4.74
C VAL A 90 -19.48 -1.24 -3.79
N ASP A 91 -20.04 -1.17 -2.59
CA ASP A 91 -19.68 -0.16 -1.59
C ASP A 91 -18.19 -0.28 -1.17
N GLN A 92 -17.70 -1.50 -0.99
CA GLN A 92 -16.29 -1.74 -0.68
C GLN A 92 -15.37 -1.38 -1.85
N ALA A 93 -15.78 -1.69 -3.09
CA ALA A 93 -15.05 -1.33 -4.29
C ALA A 93 -14.99 0.20 -4.45
N ASP A 94 -16.10 0.90 -4.25
CA ASP A 94 -16.16 2.35 -4.30
C ASP A 94 -15.28 3.00 -3.23
N ALA A 95 -15.26 2.47 -1.99
CA ALA A 95 -14.33 2.93 -0.96
C ALA A 95 -12.84 2.75 -1.35
N VAL A 96 -12.50 1.62 -1.97
CA VAL A 96 -11.15 1.35 -2.48
C VAL A 96 -10.82 2.29 -3.65
N LEU A 97 -11.78 2.59 -4.52
CA LEU A 97 -11.61 3.46 -5.69
C LEU A 97 -11.60 4.97 -5.34
N ALA A 98 -12.29 5.35 -4.26
CA ALA A 98 -12.29 6.71 -3.72
C ALA A 98 -10.95 7.09 -3.07
N THR A 99 -10.11 6.11 -2.72
CA THR A 99 -8.77 6.39 -2.19
C THR A 99 -7.89 7.00 -3.29
N PRO A 100 -7.37 8.23 -3.15
CA PRO A 100 -6.52 8.81 -4.18
C PRO A 100 -5.25 7.93 -4.34
N PHE A 101 -4.92 7.57 -5.58
CA PHE A 101 -3.68 6.88 -5.92
C PHE A 101 -2.86 7.81 -6.80
N PRO A 102 -2.18 8.81 -6.21
CA PRO A 102 -1.44 9.81 -6.97
C PRO A 102 -0.18 9.15 -7.56
N LEU A 103 -0.32 8.56 -8.74
CA LEU A 103 0.75 7.83 -9.44
C LEU A 103 2.03 8.67 -9.56
N LYS A 104 1.89 9.96 -9.86
CA LYS A 104 3.02 10.88 -9.94
C LYS A 104 3.73 10.99 -8.59
N THR A 105 2.98 11.24 -7.52
CA THR A 105 3.55 11.32 -6.16
C THR A 105 4.17 10.00 -5.73
N LEU A 106 3.54 8.85 -5.98
CA LEU A 106 4.10 7.54 -5.64
C LEU A 106 5.41 7.27 -6.40
N ARG A 107 5.44 7.58 -7.71
CA ARG A 107 6.65 7.46 -8.52
C ARG A 107 7.77 8.34 -8.00
N VAL A 108 7.48 9.60 -7.68
CA VAL A 108 8.47 10.53 -7.13
C VAL A 108 8.96 10.03 -5.76
N MET A 109 8.06 9.61 -4.88
CA MET A 109 8.40 9.06 -3.57
C MET A 109 9.25 7.79 -3.64
N PHE A 110 9.09 6.95 -4.66
CA PHE A 110 9.91 5.74 -4.84
C PHE A 110 11.18 5.99 -5.66
N ALA A 111 11.17 6.98 -6.55
CA ALA A 111 12.36 7.38 -7.31
C ALA A 111 13.39 8.09 -6.41
N LEU A 112 12.95 8.88 -5.43
CA LEU A 112 13.84 9.61 -4.51
C LEU A 112 14.82 8.68 -3.76
N PRO A 113 14.36 7.60 -3.09
CA PRO A 113 15.25 6.63 -2.45
C PRO A 113 16.16 5.91 -3.44
N GLY A 114 15.70 5.67 -4.67
CA GLY A 114 16.52 5.06 -5.73
C GLY A 114 17.66 5.99 -6.16
N LEU A 115 17.37 7.28 -6.34
CA LEU A 115 18.37 8.30 -6.64
C LEU A 115 19.36 8.44 -5.47
N LEU A 116 18.87 8.45 -4.24
CA LEU A 116 19.72 8.49 -3.05
C LEU A 116 20.61 7.24 -2.97
N GLY A 117 20.06 6.05 -3.18
CA GLY A 117 20.81 4.80 -3.22
C GLY A 117 21.89 4.81 -4.30
N LEU A 118 21.61 5.40 -5.46
CA LEU A 118 22.59 5.60 -6.53
C LEU A 118 23.72 6.55 -6.10
N VAL A 119 23.40 7.72 -5.55
CA VAL A 119 24.42 8.68 -5.05
C VAL A 119 25.27 8.05 -3.95
N VAL A 120 24.64 7.39 -2.97
CA VAL A 120 25.31 6.67 -1.88
C VAL A 120 26.23 5.58 -2.42
N GLY A 121 25.77 4.82 -3.42
CA GLY A 121 26.55 3.76 -4.05
C GLY A 121 27.75 4.30 -4.82
N VAL A 122 27.58 5.39 -5.59
CA VAL A 122 28.69 6.03 -6.33
C VAL A 122 29.73 6.58 -5.37
N LEU A 123 29.32 7.31 -4.33
CA LEU A 123 30.25 7.85 -3.34
C LEU A 123 30.99 6.74 -2.58
N GLY A 124 30.26 5.72 -2.12
CA GLY A 124 30.88 4.56 -1.47
C GLY A 124 31.86 3.82 -2.39
N PHE A 125 31.55 3.72 -3.69
CA PHE A 125 32.45 3.11 -4.66
C PHE A 125 33.74 3.91 -4.87
N LEU A 126 33.65 5.24 -4.84
CA LEU A 126 34.83 6.11 -4.96
C LEU A 126 35.74 6.03 -3.72
N ASP A 127 35.14 5.89 -2.53
CA ASP A 127 35.89 5.87 -1.26
C ASP A 127 36.47 4.48 -0.93
N GLU A 128 35.69 3.43 -1.10
CA GLU A 128 35.99 2.07 -0.60
C GLU A 128 36.01 1.01 -1.73
N GLY A 129 35.88 1.43 -2.99
CA GLY A 129 35.79 0.51 -4.12
C GLY A 129 34.51 -0.34 -4.07
N PRO A 130 34.53 -1.59 -4.56
CA PRO A 130 33.34 -2.45 -4.63
C PRO A 130 32.65 -2.68 -3.28
N ALA A 131 33.38 -2.61 -2.16
CA ALA A 131 32.82 -2.78 -0.82
C ALA A 131 31.84 -1.66 -0.44
N GLY A 132 32.08 -0.42 -0.91
CA GLY A 132 31.21 0.71 -0.62
C GLY A 132 29.86 0.70 -1.36
N LEU A 133 29.69 -0.20 -2.34
CA LEU A 133 28.39 -0.40 -3.02
C LEU A 133 27.33 -1.03 -2.09
N VAL A 134 27.75 -1.72 -1.04
CA VAL A 134 26.87 -2.46 -0.12
C VAL A 134 25.83 -1.52 0.53
N ALA A 135 26.17 -0.24 0.74
CA ALA A 135 25.25 0.75 1.31
C ALA A 135 24.20 1.27 0.30
N GLY A 136 24.53 1.33 -0.99
CA GLY A 136 23.66 1.93 -2.03
C GLY A 136 22.78 0.94 -2.78
N VAL A 137 23.31 -0.27 -3.04
CA VAL A 137 22.64 -1.31 -3.84
C VAL A 137 21.27 -1.72 -3.25
N PRO A 138 21.11 -1.96 -1.93
CA PRO A 138 19.81 -2.34 -1.38
C PRO A 138 18.73 -1.28 -1.59
N LEU A 139 19.05 0.00 -1.38
CA LEU A 139 18.12 1.12 -1.62
C LEU A 139 17.67 1.19 -3.08
N LEU A 140 18.62 0.99 -4.00
CA LEU A 140 18.38 1.00 -5.44
C LEU A 140 17.48 -0.18 -5.85
N VAL A 141 17.76 -1.39 -5.36
CA VAL A 141 16.93 -2.58 -5.58
C VAL A 141 15.52 -2.39 -5.03
N ILE A 142 15.38 -1.88 -3.80
CA ILE A 142 14.06 -1.61 -3.19
C ILE A 142 13.28 -0.59 -4.04
N ALA A 143 13.92 0.50 -4.47
CA ALA A 143 13.28 1.50 -5.32
C ALA A 143 12.80 0.91 -6.65
N LEU A 144 13.61 0.08 -7.30
CA LEU A 144 13.24 -0.61 -8.53
C LEU A 144 12.05 -1.55 -8.31
N VAL A 145 12.06 -2.36 -7.24
CA VAL A 145 10.91 -3.24 -6.91
C VAL A 145 9.65 -2.42 -6.69
N LEU A 146 9.73 -1.31 -5.95
CA LEU A 146 8.57 -0.44 -5.71
C LEU A 146 8.03 0.17 -7.01
N LEU A 147 8.90 0.65 -7.90
CA LEU A 147 8.52 1.27 -9.17
C LEU A 147 7.98 0.26 -10.19
N PHE A 148 8.64 -0.87 -10.37
CA PHE A 148 8.38 -1.82 -11.45
C PHE A 148 7.50 -3.01 -11.04
N VAL A 149 7.33 -3.27 -9.74
CA VAL A 149 6.47 -4.36 -9.26
C VAL A 149 5.26 -3.79 -8.52
N VAL A 150 5.47 -2.94 -7.51
CA VAL A 150 4.38 -2.51 -6.63
C VAL A 150 3.40 -1.55 -7.32
N ILE A 151 3.90 -0.55 -8.04
CA ILE A 151 3.03 0.37 -8.81
C ILE A 151 2.16 -0.38 -9.84
N PRO A 152 2.70 -1.17 -10.77
CA PRO A 152 1.88 -1.85 -11.76
C PRO A 152 0.96 -2.90 -11.13
N PHE A 153 1.39 -3.56 -10.06
CA PHE A 153 0.50 -4.45 -9.31
C PHE A 153 -0.69 -3.70 -8.70
N GLY A 154 -0.45 -2.53 -8.08
CA GLY A 154 -1.50 -1.68 -7.54
C GLY A 154 -2.49 -1.23 -8.62
N LEU A 155 -2.00 -0.84 -9.80
CA LEU A 155 -2.84 -0.48 -10.94
C LEU A 155 -3.72 -1.65 -11.40
N ARG A 156 -3.13 -2.83 -11.60
CA ARG A 156 -3.87 -4.05 -11.98
C ARG A 156 -4.93 -4.40 -10.93
N GLN A 157 -4.62 -4.28 -9.64
CA GLN A 157 -5.60 -4.52 -8.57
C GLN A 157 -6.76 -3.54 -8.63
N ARG A 158 -6.51 -2.24 -8.84
CA ARG A 158 -7.60 -1.25 -8.97
C ARG A 158 -8.47 -1.48 -10.19
N GLU A 159 -7.86 -1.91 -11.30
CA GLU A 159 -8.60 -2.26 -12.51
C GLU A 159 -9.50 -3.49 -12.29
N ARG A 160 -8.99 -4.51 -11.61
CA ARG A 160 -9.81 -5.66 -11.20
C ARG A 160 -10.95 -5.25 -10.28
N VAL A 161 -10.69 -4.38 -9.30
CA VAL A 161 -11.74 -3.84 -8.42
C VAL A 161 -12.81 -3.09 -9.22
N ARG A 162 -12.42 -2.22 -10.18
CA ARG A 162 -13.37 -1.56 -11.08
C ARG A 162 -14.21 -2.57 -11.85
N ARG A 163 -13.56 -3.53 -12.50
CA ARG A 163 -14.25 -4.57 -13.28
C ARG A 163 -15.24 -5.37 -12.43
N SER A 164 -14.82 -5.81 -11.25
CA SER A 164 -15.70 -6.54 -10.31
C SER A 164 -16.92 -5.72 -9.91
N ARG A 165 -16.73 -4.42 -9.62
CA ARG A 165 -17.82 -3.49 -9.31
C ARG A 165 -18.78 -3.34 -10.49
N ASP A 166 -18.25 -3.00 -11.66
CA ASP A 166 -19.05 -2.65 -12.83
C ASP A 166 -19.90 -3.86 -13.29
N VAL A 167 -19.29 -5.05 -13.37
CA VAL A 167 -19.99 -6.30 -13.72
C VAL A 167 -21.01 -6.71 -12.64
N THR A 168 -20.72 -6.45 -11.36
CA THR A 168 -21.70 -6.72 -10.28
C THR A 168 -22.89 -5.77 -10.36
N ARG A 169 -22.67 -4.47 -10.63
CA ARG A 169 -23.75 -3.50 -10.82
C ARG A 169 -24.64 -3.88 -12.00
N GLU A 170 -24.04 -4.24 -13.13
CA GLU A 170 -24.74 -4.67 -14.34
C GLU A 170 -25.58 -5.93 -14.08
N ARG A 171 -24.97 -6.97 -13.48
CA ARG A 171 -25.64 -8.25 -13.21
C ARG A 171 -26.86 -8.11 -12.31
N TYR A 172 -26.80 -7.25 -11.29
CA TYR A 172 -27.86 -7.11 -10.30
C TYR A 172 -28.71 -5.84 -10.46
N GLN A 173 -28.56 -5.15 -11.59
CA GLN A 173 -29.28 -3.90 -11.90
C GLN A 173 -29.29 -2.91 -10.74
N LEU A 174 -28.16 -2.79 -10.04
CA LEU A 174 -28.05 -1.87 -8.92
C LEU A 174 -28.01 -0.45 -9.49
N SER A 175 -29.16 0.23 -9.46
CA SER A 175 -29.24 1.64 -9.82
C SER A 175 -28.34 2.47 -8.91
N GLU A 176 -27.73 3.52 -9.48
CA GLU A 176 -27.08 4.55 -8.68
C GLU A 176 -28.16 5.18 -7.81
N VAL A 177 -28.08 4.90 -6.50
CA VAL A 177 -28.87 5.65 -5.53
C VAL A 177 -28.17 7.00 -5.45
N GLU A 178 -28.71 7.97 -6.19
CA GLU A 178 -28.32 9.39 -6.11
C GLU A 178 -28.39 9.92 -4.67
#